data_AF-A0A3S4FRV3-F1
#
_entry.id   AF-A0A3S4FRV3-F1
#
_cell.length_a   1.000
_cell.length_b   1.000
_cell.length_c   1.000
_cell.angle_alpha   90.00
_cell.angle_beta   90.00
_cell.angle_gamma   90.00
#
_symmetry.space_group_name_H-M   'P 1'
#
loop_
_entity.id
_entity.type
_entity.pdbx_description
1 polymer ?
#
loop_
_entity_poly.entity_id
_entity_poly.type
_entity_poly.pdbx_seq_one_letter_code
_entity_poly.pdbx_strand_id
1 'polypeptide(L)' 'MYTASGIKAYAQVSVESAVMSASPHQLIEMLFDGANSALVRARLFLEQGDVVAKGEALSKAINIIDNGLKAGLDQGKRR' A
#
# COMPACT_ATOMS: atom_id res chain seq x y z
N MET A 1 18.52 -22.05 4.78
CA MET A 1 17.36 -21.14 4.86
C MET A 1 17.81 -19.70 5.16
N TYR A 2 18.50 -19.00 4.24
CA TYR A 2 19.04 -17.64 4.49
C TYR A 2 18.57 -16.57 3.47
N THR A 3 17.82 -16.96 2.45
CA THR A 3 17.48 -16.08 1.31
C THR A 3 16.20 -15.26 1.54
N ALA A 4 15.19 -15.82 2.21
CA ALA A 4 13.91 -15.15 2.43
C ALA A 4 13.99 -13.91 3.36
N SER A 5 14.96 -13.88 4.28
CA SER A 5 15.16 -12.73 5.19
C SER A 5 15.79 -11.53 4.48
N GLY A 6 16.70 -11.78 3.52
CA GLY A 6 17.35 -10.71 2.76
C GLY A 6 16.36 -9.98 1.84
N ILE A 7 15.50 -10.72 1.13
CA ILE A 7 14.52 -10.12 0.20
C ILE A 7 13.51 -9.23 0.92
N LYS A 8 13.05 -9.63 2.12
CA LYS A 8 12.17 -8.79 2.94
C LYS A 8 12.86 -7.51 3.41
N ALA A 9 14.13 -7.60 3.83
CA ALA A 9 14.91 -6.44 4.24
C ALA A 9 15.13 -5.45 3.08
N TYR A 10 15.44 -5.95 1.87
CA TYR A 10 15.55 -5.10 0.68
C TYR A 10 14.24 -4.39 0.35
N ALA A 11 13.12 -5.10 0.32
CA ALA A 11 11.82 -4.49 0.04
C ALA A 11 11.46 -3.40 1.07
N GLN A 12 11.77 -3.62 2.35
CA GLN A 12 11.51 -2.64 3.41
C GLN A 12 12.41 -1.40 3.28
N VAL A 13 13.73 -1.59 3.12
CA VAL A 13 14.69 -0.48 2.99
C VAL A 13 14.40 0.37 1.75
N SER A 14 14.02 -0.26 0.64
CA SER A 14 13.64 0.49 -0.57
C SER A 14 12.41 1.38 -0.35
N VAL A 15 11.40 0.90 0.37
CA VAL A 15 10.20 1.69 0.69
C VAL A 15 10.53 2.80 1.68
N GLU A 16 11.24 2.50 2.76
CA GLU A 16 11.64 3.51 3.77
C GLU A 16 12.50 4.61 3.15
N SER A 17 13.47 4.26 2.32
CA SER A 17 14.33 5.24 1.63
C SER A 17 13.54 6.15 0.68
N ALA A 18 12.55 5.59 -0.03
CA ALA A 18 11.68 6.35 -0.90
C ALA A 18 10.78 7.30 -0.10
N VAL A 19 10.23 6.86 1.03
CA VAL A 19 9.40 7.68 1.92
C VAL A 19 10.21 8.84 2.52
N MET A 20 11.45 8.60 2.95
CA MET A 20 12.29 9.62 3.59
C MET A 20 12.68 10.78 2.66
N SER A 21 12.71 10.55 1.34
CA SER A 21 13.10 11.55 0.35
C SER A 21 11.93 12.10 -0.46
N ALA A 22 10.73 11.54 -0.29
CA ALA A 22 9.53 11.95 -1.04
C ALA A 22 8.98 13.30 -0.58
N SER A 23 8.58 14.13 -1.54
CA SER A 23 7.74 15.31 -1.29
C SER A 23 6.32 14.91 -0.84
N PRO A 24 5.54 15.82 -0.23
CA PRO A 24 4.16 15.53 0.16
C PRO A 24 3.28 15.01 -0.98
N HIS A 25 3.47 15.50 -2.21
CA HIS A 25 2.74 15.00 -3.38
C HIS A 25 3.14 13.56 -3.72
N GLN A 26 4.45 13.26 -3.70
CA GLN A 26 4.97 11.92 -3.97
C GLN A 26 4.54 10.90 -2.90
N LEU A 27 4.41 11.31 -1.64
CA LEU A 27 3.85 10.45 -0.59
C LEU A 27 2.40 10.04 -0.90
N ILE A 28 1.59 10.97 -1.44
CA ILE A 28 0.22 10.69 -1.87
C ILE A 28 0.22 9.74 -3.08
N GLU A 29 1.09 9.97 -4.08
CA GLU A 29 1.26 9.05 -5.22
C GLU A 29 1.62 7.64 -4.75
N MET A 30 2.58 7.51 -3.82
CA MET A 30 2.98 6.22 -3.26
C MET A 30 1.82 5.50 -2.54
N LEU A 31 0.95 6.24 -1.85
CA LEU A 31 -0.25 5.67 -1.26
C LEU A 31 -1.24 5.18 -2.33
N PHE A 32 -1.45 5.94 -3.41
CA PHE A 32 -2.27 5.50 -4.53
C PHE A 32 -1.72 4.25 -5.21
N ASP A 33 -0.42 4.21 -5.48
CA ASP A 33 0.24 3.06 -6.09
C ASP A 33 0.14 1.82 -5.19
N GLY A 34 0.31 2.01 -3.88
CA GLY A 34 0.15 0.96 -2.88
C GLY A 34 -1.27 0.39 -2.83
N ALA A 35 -2.29 1.27 -2.86
CA ALA A 35 -3.70 0.88 -2.88
C ALA A 35 -4.06 0.17 -4.18
N ASN A 36 -3.68 0.72 -5.34
CA ASN A 36 -3.94 0.11 -6.65
C ASN A 36 -3.29 -1.28 -6.76
N SER A 37 -2.03 -1.40 -6.33
CA SER A 37 -1.31 -2.68 -6.31
C SER A 37 -1.97 -3.73 -5.40
N ALA A 38 -2.62 -3.31 -4.31
CA ALA A 38 -3.36 -4.20 -3.43
C ALA A 38 -4.69 -4.64 -4.06
N LEU A 39 -5.40 -3.74 -4.75
CA LEU A 39 -6.63 -4.06 -5.49
C LEU A 39 -6.39 -5.02 -6.65
N VAL A 40 -5.34 -4.80 -7.44
CA VAL A 40 -4.94 -5.72 -8.53
C VAL A 40 -4.66 -7.11 -7.98
N ARG A 41 -3.92 -7.20 -6.86
CA ARG A 41 -3.68 -8.50 -6.18
C ARG A 41 -4.96 -9.15 -5.69
N ALA A 42 -5.86 -8.39 -5.07
CA ALA A 42 -7.16 -8.91 -4.64
C ALA A 42 -7.95 -9.48 -5.82
N ARG A 43 -7.94 -8.80 -6.98
CA ARG A 43 -8.56 -9.30 -8.20
C ARG A 43 -7.93 -10.61 -8.68
N LEU A 44 -6.60 -10.70 -8.73
CA LEU A 44 -5.91 -11.94 -9.14
C LEU A 44 -6.24 -13.11 -8.19
N PHE A 45 -6.24 -12.88 -6.88
CA PHE A 45 -6.61 -13.91 -5.91
C PHE A 45 -8.08 -14.34 -6.04
N LEU A 46 -8.98 -13.40 -6.35
CA LEU A 46 -10.37 -13.71 -6.65
C LEU A 46 -10.49 -14.60 -7.90
N GLU A 47 -9.77 -14.27 -8.97
CA GLU A 47 -9.73 -15.07 -10.22
C GLU A 47 -9.16 -16.48 -9.99
N GLN A 48 -8.26 -16.64 -9.01
CA GLN A 48 -7.67 -17.93 -8.61
C GLN A 48 -8.53 -18.71 -7.59
N GLY A 49 -9.59 -18.11 -7.05
CA GLY A 49 -10.42 -18.71 -6.01
C GLY A 49 -9.81 -18.67 -4.60
N ASP A 50 -8.70 -17.96 -4.40
CA ASP A 50 -8.07 -17.78 -3.09
C ASP A 50 -8.75 -16.65 -2.30
N VAL A 51 -9.79 -17.02 -1.55
CA VAL A 51 -10.60 -16.07 -0.78
C VAL A 51 -9.83 -15.45 0.39
N VAL A 52 -8.89 -16.20 0.99
CA VAL A 52 -8.10 -15.72 2.14
C VAL A 52 -7.14 -14.64 1.68
N ALA A 53 -6.32 -14.93 0.66
CA ALA A 53 -5.37 -13.96 0.12
C ALA A 53 -6.08 -12.74 -0.49
N LYS A 54 -7.26 -12.94 -1.10
CA LYS A 54 -8.14 -11.84 -1.52
C LYS A 54 -8.51 -10.93 -0.35
N GLY A 55 -8.94 -11.52 0.77
CA GLY A 55 -9.33 -10.79 1.98
C GLY A 55 -8.18 -9.96 2.56
N GLU A 56 -6.97 -10.52 2.63
CA GLU A 56 -5.77 -9.81 3.07
C GLU A 56 -5.43 -8.65 2.14
N ALA A 57 -5.46 -8.87 0.83
CA ALA A 57 -5.18 -7.83 -0.16
C ALA A 57 -6.20 -6.68 -0.12
N LEU A 58 -7.49 -6.98 0.04
CA LEU A 58 -8.53 -5.97 0.24
C LEU A 58 -8.36 -5.21 1.55
N SER A 59 -8.07 -5.91 2.65
CA SER A 59 -7.84 -5.28 3.95
C SER A 59 -6.69 -4.29 3.90
N LYS A 60 -5.61 -4.66 3.18
CA LYS A 60 -4.50 -3.74 2.92
C LYS A 60 -4.92 -2.52 2.10
N ALA A 61 -5.70 -2.70 1.04
CA ALA A 61 -6.21 -1.59 0.23
C ALA A 61 -7.07 -0.62 1.07
N ILE A 62 -7.98 -1.17 1.88
CA ILE A 62 -8.83 -0.39 2.79
C ILE A 62 -7.97 0.41 3.77
N ASN A 63 -6.97 -0.22 4.40
CA ASN A 63 -6.10 0.45 5.35
C ASN A 63 -5.34 1.64 4.71
N ILE A 64 -4.83 1.48 3.48
CA ILE A 64 -4.14 2.57 2.77
C ILE A 64 -5.10 3.73 2.47
N ILE A 65 -6.34 3.43 2.08
CA ILE A 65 -7.34 4.45 1.74
C ILE A 65 -7.83 5.18 3.00
N ASP A 66 -8.25 4.45 4.03
CA ASP A 66 -8.89 5.04 5.22
C ASP A 66 -7.87 5.68 6.17
N ASN A 67 -6.76 4.98 6.45
CA ASN A 67 -5.75 5.45 7.40
C ASN A 67 -4.57 6.19 6.75
N GLY A 68 -4.44 6.14 5.42
CA GLY A 68 -3.43 6.90 4.67
C GLY A 68 -4.05 8.11 3.98
N LEU A 69 -4.74 7.88 2.86
CA LEU A 69 -5.23 8.94 1.99
C LEU A 69 -6.29 9.83 2.66
N LYS A 70 -7.32 9.22 3.25
CA LYS A 70 -8.41 9.95 3.90
C LYS A 70 -7.97 10.67 5.16
N ALA A 71 -7.07 10.06 5.93
CA ALA A 71 -6.46 10.70 7.10
C ALA A 71 -5.62 11.94 6.73
N GLY A 72 -5.03 11.96 5.52
CA GLY A 72 -4.28 13.10 4.99
C GLY A 72 -5.15 14.23 4.43
N LEU A 73 -6.47 14.09 4.39
CA LEU A 73 -7.36 15.16 3.90
C LEU A 73 -7.51 16.26 4.96
N ASP A 74 -7.17 17.49 4.59
CA ASP A 74 -7.48 18.68 5.38
C ASP A 74 -8.96 19.05 5.23
N GLN A 75 -9.78 18.58 6.17
CA GLN A 75 -11.22 18.84 6.24
C GLN A 75 -11.55 20.31 6.58
N GLY A 76 -10.55 21.14 6.91
CA GLY A 76 -10.70 22.55 7.27
C GLY A 76 -10.83 23.49 6.07
N LYS A 77 -10.50 23.06 4.84
CA LYS A 77 -10.74 23.82 3.61
C LYS A 77 -12.17 23.62 3.08
N ARG A 78 -13.16 23.97 3.89
CA ARG A 78 -14.48 24.35 3.37
C ARG A 78 -14.43 25.85 3.07
N ARG A 79 -14.17 26.20 1.81
CA ARG A 79 -14.61 27.50 1.28
C ARG A 79 -16.08 27.42 0.95
#